data_AF-A0A950VPN4-F1
#
_entry.id   AF-A0A950VPN4-F1
#
_cell.length_a   1.000
_cell.length_b   1.000
_cell.length_c   1.000
_cell.angle_alpha   90.00
_cell.angle_beta   90.00
_cell.angle_gamma   90.00
#
_symmetry.space_group_name_H-M   'P 1'
#
loop_
_entity.id
_entity.type
_entity.pdbx_description
1 polymer ?
#
loop_
_entity_poly.entity_id
_entity_poly.type
_entity_poly.pdbx_seq_one_letter_code
_entity_poly.pdbx_strand_id
1 'polypeptide(L)' 'TRSSLQLSGKETFSISGIAAGLRPGQRLNVHGRRADGSEFAFDVVCRIDTPIEIEYYRHGGILPYVLRLLLRSEP' A
#
# COMPACT_ATOMS: atom_id res chain seq x y z
N THR A 1 -12.83 9.56 -8.71
CA THR A 1 -12.17 10.89 -8.67
C THR A 1 -12.41 11.53 -7.31
N ARG A 2 -11.67 12.59 -6.93
CA ARG A 2 -11.90 13.31 -5.66
C ARG A 2 -13.38 13.66 -5.47
N SER A 3 -13.98 14.27 -6.49
CA SER A 3 -15.38 14.72 -6.45
C SER A 3 -16.37 13.56 -6.39
N SER A 4 -16.14 12.46 -7.10
CA SER A 4 -17.05 11.29 -7.08
C SER A 4 -17.09 10.60 -5.72
N LEU A 5 -16.00 10.67 -4.95
CA LEU A 5 -15.88 10.10 -3.61
C LEU A 5 -16.10 11.15 -2.50
N GLN A 6 -16.32 12.41 -2.89
CA GLN A 6 -16.49 13.56 -1.99
C GLN A 6 -15.36 13.68 -0.95
N LEU A 7 -14.11 13.45 -1.39
CA LEU A 7 -12.95 13.52 -0.50
C LEU A 7 -12.56 14.97 -0.24
N SER A 8 -12.57 15.36 1.04
CA SER A 8 -12.12 16.67 1.50
C SER A 8 -10.60 16.71 1.76
N GLY A 9 -10.00 15.57 2.08
CA GLY A 9 -8.60 15.43 2.52
C GLY A 9 -8.44 15.43 4.04
N LYS A 10 -9.53 15.53 4.81
CA LYS A 10 -9.55 15.49 6.28
C LYS A 10 -9.98 14.13 6.83
N GLU A 11 -10.27 13.18 5.95
CA GLU A 11 -10.70 11.84 6.32
C GLU A 11 -9.54 11.03 6.90
N THR A 12 -9.84 10.13 7.83
CA THR A 12 -8.90 9.09 8.26
C THR A 12 -9.15 7.84 7.43
N PHE A 13 -8.10 7.22 6.91
CA PHE A 13 -8.22 6.02 6.08
C PHE A 13 -7.59 4.81 6.75
N SER A 14 -8.24 3.67 6.61
CA SER A 14 -7.72 2.34 6.96
C SER A 14 -7.72 1.48 5.71
N ILE A 15 -6.60 0.82 5.41
CA ILE A 15 -6.42 0.00 4.21
C ILE A 15 -6.27 -1.45 4.66
N SER A 16 -7.16 -2.32 4.18
CA SER A 16 -7.16 -3.75 4.51
C SER A 16 -6.60 -4.60 3.36
N GLY A 17 -6.18 -5.83 3.68
CA GLY A 17 -5.67 -6.80 2.70
C GLY A 17 -4.15 -6.79 2.47
N ILE A 18 -3.41 -5.83 3.04
CA ILE A 18 -1.94 -5.76 2.90
C ILE A 18 -1.25 -6.92 3.63
N ALA A 19 -1.71 -7.24 4.85
CA ALA A 19 -1.07 -8.24 5.71
C ALA A 19 -1.14 -9.68 5.15
N ALA A 20 -2.09 -9.97 4.26
CA ALA A 20 -2.22 -11.28 3.61
C ALA A 20 -1.15 -11.51 2.51
N GLY A 21 -0.29 -10.51 2.25
CA GLY A 21 0.66 -10.49 1.15
C GLY A 21 0.10 -9.74 -0.06
N LEU A 22 1.00 -9.07 -0.77
CA LEU A 22 0.70 -8.28 -1.95
C LEU A 22 1.04 -9.03 -3.24
N ARG A 23 0.28 -8.77 -4.30
CA ARG A 23 0.54 -9.17 -5.68
C ARG A 23 0.61 -7.92 -6.58
N PRO A 24 1.28 -8.00 -7.74
CA PRO A 24 1.35 -6.86 -8.64
C PRO A 24 -0.04 -6.34 -9.02
N GLY A 25 -0.26 -5.04 -8.87
CA GLY A 25 -1.55 -4.40 -9.21
C GLY A 25 -2.75 -4.85 -8.37
N GLN A 26 -2.53 -5.46 -7.20
CA GLN A 26 -3.60 -5.99 -6.36
C GLN A 26 -4.62 -4.90 -5.96
N ARG A 27 -5.91 -5.24 -6.04
CA ARG A 27 -6.97 -4.39 -5.48
C ARG A 27 -7.01 -4.51 -3.96
N LEU A 28 -7.06 -3.37 -3.29
CA LEU A 28 -7.18 -3.24 -1.84
C LEU A 28 -8.46 -2.50 -1.48
N ASN A 29 -8.99 -2.75 -0.29
CA ASN A 29 -10.16 -2.05 0.20
C ASN A 29 -9.74 -0.94 1.16
N VAL A 30 -10.29 0.25 0.93
CA VAL A 30 -10.06 1.44 1.75
C VAL A 30 -11.34 1.78 2.48
N HIS A 31 -11.25 1.84 3.80
CA HIS A 31 -12.30 2.37 4.67
C HIS A 31 -11.91 3.80 5.08
N GLY A 32 -12.75 4.77 4.75
CA GLY A 32 -12.60 6.16 5.12
C GLY A 32 -13.59 6.56 6.20
N ARG A 33 -13.13 7.34 7.18
CA ARG A 33 -13.96 8.00 8.18
C ARG A 33 -13.82 9.52 8.03
N ARG A 34 -14.94 10.20 7.81
CA ARG A 34 -15.00 11.67 7.68
C ARG A 34 -14.96 12.35 9.05
N ALA A 35 -14.73 13.66 9.04
CA ALA A 35 -14.70 14.48 10.25
C ALA A 35 -16.07 14.54 10.97
N ASP A 36 -17.17 14.32 10.24
CA ASP A 36 -18.53 14.22 10.79
C ASP A 36 -18.85 12.83 11.37
N GLY A 37 -17.89 11.90 11.31
CA GLY A 37 -18.04 10.52 11.76
C GLY A 37 -18.64 9.56 10.73
N SER A 38 -19.09 10.05 9.57
CA SER A 38 -19.60 9.16 8.51
C SER A 38 -18.50 8.28 7.94
N GLU A 39 -18.85 7.03 7.66
CA GLU A 39 -17.94 6.04 7.08
C GLU A 39 -18.29 5.76 5.63
N PHE A 40 -17.29 5.36 4.86
CA PHE A 40 -17.45 4.96 3.47
C PHE A 40 -16.32 4.01 3.07
N ALA A 41 -16.54 3.20 2.05
CA ALA A 41 -15.54 2.27 1.55
C ALA A 41 -15.46 2.32 0.03
N PHE A 42 -14.25 2.11 -0.50
CA PHE A 42 -14.01 2.00 -1.93
C PHE A 42 -12.74 1.18 -2.20
N ASP A 43 -12.66 0.62 -3.41
CA ASP A 43 -11.49 -0.14 -3.83
C ASP A 43 -10.45 0.76 -4.48
N VAL A 44 -9.17 0.40 -4.27
CA VAL A 44 -8.02 1.03 -4.91
C VAL A 44 -7.11 -0.01 -5.53
N VAL A 45 -6.29 0.39 -6.49
CA VAL A 45 -5.22 -0.45 -7.06
C VAL A 45 -3.92 -0.15 -6.32
N CYS A 46 -3.30 -1.18 -5.76
CA CYS A 46 -1.94 -1.09 -5.20
C CYS A 46 -0.94 -0.93 -6.35
N ARG A 47 -0.18 0.18 -6.34
CA ARG A 47 0.82 0.52 -7.38
C ARG A 47 2.21 -0.06 -7.08
N ILE A 48 2.23 -1.26 -6.53
CA ILE A 48 3.39 -2.14 -6.59
C ILE A 48 3.14 -3.00 -7.82
N ASP A 49 3.81 -2.66 -8.91
CA ASP A 49 3.45 -3.08 -10.26
C ASP A 49 4.28 -4.28 -10.73
N THR A 50 5.39 -4.58 -10.05
CA THR A 50 6.29 -5.68 -10.41
C THR A 50 6.59 -6.60 -9.22
N PRO A 51 6.94 -7.87 -9.45
CA PRO A 51 7.35 -8.78 -8.37
C PRO A 51 8.55 -8.27 -7.57
N ILE A 52 9.49 -7.59 -8.22
CA ILE A 52 10.69 -7.09 -7.53
C ILE A 52 10.37 -5.92 -6.59
N GLU A 53 9.39 -5.07 -6.92
CA GLU A 53 8.94 -4.01 -6.01
C GLU A 53 8.26 -4.56 -4.75
N ILE A 54 7.61 -5.73 -4.83
CA ILE A 54 7.06 -6.41 -3.65
C ILE A 54 8.20 -6.80 -2.70
N GLU A 55 9.29 -7.33 -3.24
CA GLU A 55 10.47 -7.69 -2.43
C GLU A 55 11.12 -6.44 -1.81
N TYR A 56 11.23 -5.34 -2.57
CA TYR A 56 11.69 -4.07 -2.01
C TYR A 56 10.78 -3.58 -0.88
N TYR A 57 9.45 -3.61 -1.08
CA TYR A 57 8.48 -3.22 -0.05
C TYR A 57 8.62 -4.06 1.22
N ARG A 58 8.69 -5.39 1.07
CA ARG A 58 8.89 -6.34 2.19
C ARG A 58 10.18 -6.09 2.96
N HIS A 59 11.22 -5.64 2.28
CA HIS A 59 12.50 -5.34 2.90
C HIS A 59 12.56 -3.95 3.55
N GLY A 60 11.51 -3.13 3.43
CA GLY A 60 11.47 -1.75 3.93
C GLY A 60 12.11 -0.74 2.97
N GLY A 61 12.28 -1.11 1.70
CA GLY A 61 12.83 -0.27 0.64
C GLY A 61 13.91 -0.97 -0.18
N ILE A 62 14.28 -0.35 -1.30
CA ILE A 62 15.33 -0.85 -2.19
C ILE A 62 16.71 -0.87 -1.53
N LEU A 63 17.08 0.18 -0.76
CA LEU A 63 18.40 0.26 -0.13
C LEU A 63 18.60 -0.83 0.94
N PRO A 64 17.66 -1.08 1.86
CA PRO A 64 17.75 -2.23 2.76
C PRO A 64 17.81 -3.58 2.05
N TYR A 65 17.07 -3.74 0.94
CA TYR A 65 17.10 -4.96 0.13
C TYR A 65 18.50 -5.21 -0.45
N VAL A 66 19.07 -4.21 -1.13
CA VAL A 66 20.40 -4.31 -1.76
C VAL A 66 21.50 -4.49 -0.72
N LEU A 67 21.47 -3.75 0.38
CA LEU A 67 22.46 -3.91 1.46
C LEU A 67 22.48 -5.35 2.00
N ARG A 68 21.31 -5.92 2.28
CA ARG A 68 21.19 -7.32 2.75
C ARG A 68 21.66 -8.32 1.69
N LEU A 69 21.44 -8.03 0.41
CA LEU A 69 21.94 -8.86 -0.69
C LEU A 69 23.48 -8.86 -0.73
N LEU A 70 24.09 -7.69 -0.62
CA LEU A 70 25.55 -7.54 -0.61
C LEU A 70 26.19 -8.28 0.58
N LEU A 71 25.62 -8.12 1.78
CA LEU A 71 26.07 -8.83 2.99
C LEU A 71 25.94 -10.36 2.90
N ARG A 72 25.05 -10.87 2.05
CA ARG A 72 24.91 -12.32 1.78
C ARG A 72 25.81 -12.82 0.66
N SER A 73 26.33 -11.91 -0.16
CA SER A 73 27.19 -12.24 -1.31
C SER A 73 28.67 -12.24 -0.95
N GLU A 74 29.06 -11.81 0.25
CA GLU A 74 30.38 -12.08 0.80
C GLU A 74 30.45 -13.55 1.27
N PRO A 75 31.53 -14.28 0.94
CA PRO A 75 31.75 -15.66 1.40
C PRO A 75 32.04 -15.75 2.89
#